data_AF-A0A919R147-F1
#
_entry.id   AF-A0A919R147-F1
#
_cell.length_a   1.000
_cell.length_b   1.000
_cell.length_c   1.000
_cell.angle_alpha   90.00
_cell.angle_beta   90.00
_cell.angle_gamma   90.00
#
_symmetry.space_group_name_H-M   'P 1'
#
loop_
_entity.id
_entity.type
_entity.pdbx_description
1 polymer ?
#
loop_
_entity_poly.entity_id
_entity_poly.type
_entity_poly.pdbx_seq_one_letter_code
_entity_poly.pdbx_strand_id
1 'polypeptide(L)'
;MGKVVAKLTEENSWDGVTSYSEVLVMDVGSKDPSESLKKATVGLQKNGWKVERARPPETIFLRSKSSEHVTLMMYGIEFFEAERGSDPTLKRLVQEGQREAAPNSPVVIRMENEDAS
;
A
#
# COMPACT_ATOMS: atom_id res chain seq x y z
N MET A 1 -14.67 -4.63 4.77
CA MET A 1 -13.45 -4.63 3.93
C MET A 1 -13.16 -3.17 3.60
N GLY A 2 -11.90 -2.74 3.61
CA GLY A 2 -11.57 -1.32 3.47
C GLY A 2 -12.02 -0.71 2.13
N LYS A 3 -12.22 0.61 2.09
CA LYS A 3 -12.56 1.38 0.89
C LYS A 3 -11.28 1.95 0.27
N VAL A 4 -11.09 1.80 -1.04
CA VAL A 4 -10.06 2.56 -1.77
C VAL A 4 -10.55 4.00 -1.88
N VAL A 5 -9.78 4.93 -1.32
CA VAL A 5 -10.11 6.37 -1.30
C VAL A 5 -9.26 7.17 -2.28
N ALA A 6 -8.10 6.65 -2.69
CA ALA A 6 -7.29 7.25 -3.75
C ALA A 6 -6.46 6.17 -4.47
N LYS A 7 -6.13 6.43 -5.74
CA LYS A 7 -5.32 5.55 -6.60
C LYS A 7 -4.40 6.38 -7.49
N LEU A 8 -3.16 5.92 -7.63
CA LEU A 8 -2.18 6.41 -8.59
C LEU A 8 -1.51 5.22 -9.27
N THR A 9 -1.30 5.32 -10.58
CA THR A 9 -0.54 4.33 -11.35
C THR A 9 0.64 5.04 -11.97
N GLU A 10 1.84 4.57 -11.66
CA GLU A 10 3.10 5.03 -12.23
C GLU A 10 3.74 3.90 -13.02
N GLU A 11 4.15 4.19 -14.25
CA GLU A 11 5.02 3.33 -15.03
C GLU A 11 6.48 3.78 -14.79
N ASN A 12 7.29 2.91 -14.20
CA ASN A 12 8.72 3.15 -14.00
C ASN A 12 9.49 2.09 -14.76
N SER A 13 9.96 2.37 -15.97
CA SER A 13 10.82 1.44 -16.72
C SER A 13 12.29 1.82 -16.54
N TRP A 14 13.13 0.95 -15.96
CA TRP A 14 14.57 1.19 -15.87
C TRP A 14 15.35 0.57 -17.05
N ASP A 15 14.86 -0.53 -17.61
CA ASP A 15 15.47 -1.27 -18.72
C ASP A 15 14.55 -1.43 -19.95
N GLY A 16 13.35 -0.84 -19.90
CA GLY A 16 12.38 -0.88 -20.99
C GLY A 16 11.52 -2.15 -21.05
N VAL A 17 11.58 -3.04 -20.05
CA VAL A 17 10.86 -4.34 -20.08
C VAL A 17 9.67 -4.41 -19.12
N THR A 18 9.44 -3.34 -18.33
CA THR A 18 8.19 -2.91 -17.65
C THR A 18 8.27 -2.92 -16.12
N SER A 19 7.91 -1.81 -15.48
CA SER A 19 7.46 -1.83 -14.09
C SER A 19 6.23 -0.96 -13.90
N TYR A 20 5.15 -1.58 -13.45
CA TYR A 20 3.92 -0.90 -13.04
C TYR A 20 3.91 -0.81 -11.51
N SER A 21 3.92 0.42 -10.99
CA SER A 21 3.66 0.72 -9.58
C SER A 21 2.24 1.25 -9.44
N GLU A 22 1.35 0.50 -8.78
CA GLU A 22 0.05 1.03 -8.39
C GLU A 22 0.08 1.38 -6.90
N VAL A 23 -0.17 2.65 -6.58
CA VAL A 23 -0.31 3.12 -5.21
C VAL A 23 -1.79 3.32 -4.91
N LEU A 24 -2.25 2.67 -3.86
CA LEU A 24 -3.62 2.73 -3.36
C LEU A 24 -3.61 3.30 -1.94
N VAL A 25 -4.54 4.20 -1.65
CA VAL A 25 -4.83 4.64 -0.29
C VAL A 25 -6.14 3.97 0.12
N MET A 26 -6.09 3.19 1.20
CA MET A 26 -7.24 2.40 1.68
C MET A 26 -7.66 2.80 3.09
N ASP A 27 -8.91 3.23 3.24
CA ASP A 27 -9.55 3.35 4.56
C ASP A 27 -9.97 1.97 5.05
N VAL A 28 -9.42 1.53 6.19
CA VAL A 28 -9.75 0.24 6.82
C VAL A 28 -10.56 0.39 8.10
N GLY A 29 -11.04 1.59 8.42
CA GLY A 29 -11.91 1.86 9.56
C GLY A 29 -11.23 1.62 10.91
N SER A 30 -10.01 2.13 11.08
CA SER A 30 -9.25 2.01 12.34
C SER A 30 -8.66 3.33 12.77
N LYS A 31 -8.67 3.62 14.08
CA LYS A 31 -8.08 4.84 14.63
C LYS A 31 -6.59 4.70 14.95
N ASP A 32 -6.06 3.48 14.85
CA ASP A 32 -4.68 3.11 15.18
C ASP A 32 -3.96 2.56 13.93
N PRO A 33 -2.77 3.09 13.57
CA PRO A 33 -2.02 2.65 12.39
C PRO A 33 -1.61 1.17 12.39
N SER A 34 -1.26 0.61 13.56
CA SER A 34 -0.91 -0.82 13.66
C SER A 34 -2.13 -1.70 13.41
N GLU A 35 -3.29 -1.33 13.97
CA GLU A 35 -4.54 -2.01 13.71
C GLU A 35 -4.98 -1.86 12.24
N SER A 36 -4.76 -0.69 11.64
CA SER A 36 -5.04 -0.46 10.22
C SER A 36 -4.25 -1.43 9.34
N LEU A 37 -2.93 -1.51 9.53
CA LEU A 37 -2.08 -2.46 8.82
C LEU A 37 -2.49 -3.90 9.08
N LYS A 38 -2.81 -4.26 10.32
CA LYS A 38 -3.26 -5.62 10.67
C LYS A 38 -4.57 -5.98 9.96
N LYS A 39 -5.57 -5.09 9.93
CA LYS A 39 -6.85 -5.30 9.25
C LYS A 39 -6.66 -5.45 7.74
N ALA A 40 -5.86 -4.58 7.13
CA ALA A 40 -5.50 -4.67 5.70
C ALA A 40 -4.83 -6.01 5.38
N THR A 41 -3.84 -6.40 6.20
CA THR A 41 -3.11 -7.67 6.06
C THR A 41 -4.04 -8.87 6.12
N VAL A 42 -4.92 -8.94 7.12
CA VAL A 42 -5.90 -10.04 7.24
C VAL A 42 -6.83 -10.10 6.03
N GLY A 43 -7.25 -8.93 5.51
CA GLY A 43 -8.04 -8.85 4.29
C GLY A 43 -7.31 -9.41 3.07
N LEU A 44 -6.05 -9.04 2.88
CA LEU A 44 -5.22 -9.52 1.78
C LEU A 44 -4.89 -11.01 1.92
N GLN A 45 -4.56 -11.49 3.12
CA GLN A 45 -4.29 -12.91 3.36
C GLN A 45 -5.49 -13.80 3.01
N LYS A 46 -6.72 -13.36 3.32
CA LYS A 46 -7.94 -14.05 2.90
C LYS A 46 -8.12 -14.13 1.39
N ASN A 47 -7.48 -13.23 0.64
CA ASN A 47 -7.48 -13.19 -0.84
C ASN A 47 -6.21 -13.79 -1.44
N GLY A 48 -5.46 -14.60 -0.69
CA GLY A 48 -4.32 -15.35 -1.23
C GLY A 48 -2.99 -14.59 -1.23
N TRP A 49 -2.87 -13.50 -0.50
CA TRP A 49 -1.57 -12.87 -0.28
C TRP A 49 -0.82 -13.50 0.89
N LYS A 50 0.49 -13.69 0.76
CA LYS A 50 1.35 -14.23 1.81
C LYS A 50 2.24 -13.14 2.38
N VAL A 51 2.30 -13.01 3.70
CA VAL A 51 3.21 -12.06 4.36
C VAL A 51 4.63 -12.62 4.29
N GLU A 52 5.56 -11.84 3.73
CA GLU A 52 6.99 -12.18 3.65
C GLU A 52 7.79 -11.49 4.76
N ARG A 53 7.42 -10.25 5.11
CA ARG A 53 8.05 -9.48 6.18
C ARG A 53 7.03 -8.52 6.81
N ALA A 54 7.05 -8.38 8.14
CA ALA A 54 6.18 -7.44 8.85
C ALA A 54 6.97 -6.65 9.90
N ARG A 55 6.83 -5.32 9.86
CA ARG A 55 7.35 -4.36 10.83
C ARG A 55 6.28 -3.30 11.16
N PRO A 56 5.12 -3.68 11.70
CA PRO A 56 4.12 -2.68 12.12
C PRO A 56 4.67 -1.79 13.27
N PRO A 57 4.27 -0.51 13.38
CA PRO A 57 3.29 0.21 12.54
C PRO A 57 3.82 0.69 11.19
N GLU A 58 5.08 0.41 10.86
CA GLU A 58 5.76 0.99 9.72
C GLU A 58 5.33 0.35 8.40
N THR A 59 5.64 -0.94 8.22
CA THR A 59 5.55 -1.59 6.91
C THR A 59 5.19 -3.08 6.97
N ILE A 60 4.52 -3.57 5.93
CA ILE A 60 4.27 -5.00 5.69
C ILE A 60 4.49 -5.32 4.22
N PHE A 61 5.26 -6.37 3.95
CA PHE A 61 5.53 -6.90 2.61
C PHE A 61 4.73 -8.18 2.40
N LEU A 62 4.02 -8.24 1.28
CA LEU A 62 3.26 -9.41 0.86
C LEU A 62 3.66 -9.83 -0.56
N ARG A 63 3.52 -11.12 -0.83
CA ARG A 63 3.67 -11.71 -2.16
C ARG A 63 2.35 -12.35 -2.58
N SER A 64 2.00 -12.22 -3.86
CA SER A 64 0.83 -12.90 -4.39
C SER A 64 1.09 -14.41 -4.44
N LYS A 65 0.10 -15.22 -4.04
CA LYS A 65 0.16 -16.67 -4.23
C LYS A 65 -0.04 -17.08 -5.70
N SER A 66 -0.73 -16.26 -6.50
CA SER A 66 -1.02 -16.56 -7.90
C SER A 66 0.08 -16.12 -8.85
N SER A 67 0.98 -15.23 -8.42
CA SER A 67 2.12 -14.78 -9.20
C SER A 67 3.28 -14.40 -8.28
N GLU A 68 4.42 -15.08 -8.40
CA GLU A 68 5.59 -14.79 -7.57
C GLU A 68 6.22 -13.42 -7.87
N HIS A 69 5.89 -12.89 -9.04
CA HIS A 69 6.32 -11.61 -9.60
C HIS A 69 5.56 -10.41 -9.07
N VAL A 70 4.43 -10.64 -8.39
CA VAL A 70 3.61 -9.56 -7.86
C VAL A 70 3.80 -9.46 -6.35
N THR A 71 4.28 -8.30 -5.93
CA THR A 71 4.46 -7.97 -4.51
C THR A 71 3.61 -6.77 -4.11
N LEU A 72 3.21 -6.74 -2.84
CA LEU A 72 2.61 -5.57 -2.19
C LEU A 72 3.51 -5.11 -1.07
N MET A 73 3.72 -3.81 -0.99
CA MET A 73 4.25 -3.14 0.17
C MET A 73 3.17 -2.25 0.76
N MET A 74 2.81 -2.49 2.02
CA MET A 74 1.88 -1.65 2.76
C MET A 74 2.64 -0.78 3.75
N TYR A 75 2.23 0.48 3.88
CA TYR A 75 2.78 1.45 4.81
C TYR A 75 1.69 1.95 5.76
N GLY A 76 2.04 2.06 7.04
CA GLY A 76 1.31 2.93 7.96
C GLY A 76 1.46 4.39 7.52
N ILE A 77 0.43 5.20 7.72
CA ILE A 77 0.38 6.56 7.17
C ILE A 77 1.50 7.46 7.69
N GLU A 78 1.82 7.37 8.98
CA GLU A 78 2.88 8.18 9.62
C GLU A 78 4.27 7.84 9.05
N PHE A 79 4.56 6.55 8.88
CA PHE A 79 5.83 6.11 8.31
C PHE A 79 5.94 6.49 6.83
N PHE A 80 4.83 6.41 6.09
CA PHE A 80 4.79 6.88 4.71
C PHE A 80 5.09 8.38 4.61
N GLU A 81 4.46 9.21 5.43
CA GLU A 81 4.70 10.65 5.46
C GLU A 81 6.15 10.99 5.83
N ALA A 82 6.77 10.23 6.74
CA ALA A 82 8.17 10.42 7.11
C ALA A 82 9.17 10.05 5.99
N GLU A 83 8.95 8.94 5.30
CA GLU A 83 9.90 8.41 4.29
C GLU A 83 9.67 8.93 2.87
N ARG A 84 8.41 9.24 2.52
CA ARG A 84 7.97 9.56 1.14
C ARG A 84 7.17 10.85 1.05
N GLY A 85 6.94 11.56 2.15
CA GLY A 85 6.14 12.80 2.18
C GLY A 85 6.74 13.99 1.43
N SER A 86 7.94 13.84 0.85
CA SER A 86 8.53 14.83 -0.06
C SER A 86 7.94 14.77 -1.48
N ASP A 87 7.30 13.66 -1.87
CA ASP A 87 6.57 13.55 -3.13
C ASP A 87 5.23 14.30 -3.05
N PRO A 88 5.03 15.40 -3.82
CA PRO A 88 3.82 16.20 -3.75
C PRO A 88 2.55 15.46 -4.20
N THR A 89 2.67 14.55 -5.15
CA THR A 89 1.53 13.79 -5.71
C THR A 89 1.04 12.79 -4.67
N LEU A 90 1.97 12.03 -4.08
CA LEU A 90 1.69 11.07 -3.03
C LEU A 90 1.12 11.73 -1.77
N LYS A 91 1.71 12.87 -1.37
CA LYS A 91 1.20 13.67 -0.25
C LYS A 91 -0.24 14.12 -0.48
N ARG A 92 -0.57 14.55 -1.71
CA ARG A 92 -1.93 14.96 -2.06
C ARG A 92 -2.92 13.80 -1.97
N LEU A 93 -2.57 12.61 -2.46
CA LEU A 93 -3.44 11.42 -2.39
C LEU A 93 -3.71 10.99 -0.96
N VAL A 94 -2.70 11.05 -0.09
CA VAL A 94 -2.87 10.80 1.35
C VAL A 94 -3.82 11.81 1.97
N GLN A 95 -3.64 13.10 1.67
CA GLN A 95 -4.53 14.16 2.18
C GLN A 95 -5.97 14.00 1.67
N GLU A 96 -6.16 13.65 0.40
CA GLU A 96 -7.48 13.36 -0.17
C GLU A 96 -8.11 12.14 0.52
N GLY A 97 -7.34 11.07 0.72
CA GLY A 97 -7.80 9.89 1.44
C GLY A 97 -8.17 10.17 2.90
N GLN A 98 -7.39 11.00 3.61
CA GLN A 98 -7.67 11.43 4.98
C GLN A 98 -8.91 12.33 5.09
N ARG A 99 -9.29 13.06 4.02
CA ARG A 99 -10.54 13.85 4.00
C ARG A 99 -11.77 12.97 3.87
N GLU A 100 -11.66 11.85 3.15
CA GLU A 100 -12.75 10.89 2.96
C GLU A 100 -12.85 9.83 4.07
N ALA A 101 -11.77 9.64 4.83
CA ALA A 101 -11.63 8.62 5.85
C ALA A 101 -11.55 9.21 7.27
N ALA A 102 -11.66 8.36 8.29
CA ALA A 102 -11.34 8.78 9.65
C ALA A 102 -9.82 9.05 9.81
N PRO A 103 -9.40 9.94 10.73
CA PRO A 103 -7.99 10.21 11.00
C PRO A 103 -7.24 8.90 11.32
N ASN A 104 -6.06 8.71 10.73
CA ASN A 104 -5.17 7.53 10.91
C ASN A 104 -5.72 6.18 10.38
N SER A 105 -6.86 6.20 9.69
CA SER A 105 -7.41 5.01 9.02
C SER A 105 -6.77 4.63 7.68
N PRO A 106 -6.16 5.55 6.90
CA PRO A 106 -5.59 5.16 5.61
C PRO A 106 -4.33 4.30 5.74
N VAL A 107 -4.27 3.21 4.97
CA VAL A 107 -3.06 2.45 4.66
C VAL A 107 -2.66 2.77 3.23
N VAL A 108 -1.37 3.00 2.99
CA VAL A 108 -0.84 3.13 1.62
C VAL A 108 -0.37 1.76 1.16
N ILE A 109 -0.91 1.26 0.06
CA ILE A 109 -0.52 -0.01 -0.55
C ILE A 109 0.14 0.30 -1.87
N ARG A 110 1.39 -0.11 -2.02
CA ARG A 110 2.12 -0.09 -3.28
C ARG A 110 2.17 -1.51 -3.84
N MET A 111 1.68 -1.68 -5.06
CA MET A 111 1.78 -2.92 -5.82
C MET A 111 2.88 -2.78 -6.85
N GLU A 112 3.79 -3.74 -6.88
CA GLU A 112 4.87 -3.84 -7.85
C GLU A 112 4.73 -5.17 -8.59
N ASN A 113 4.78 -5.13 -9.92
CA ASN A 113 4.87 -6.30 -10.78
C ASN A 113 6.25 -6.32 -11.45
N GLU A 114 7.08 -7.30 -11.09
CA GLU A 114 8.35 -7.57 -11.75
C GLU A 114 8.09 -8.55 -12.91
N ASP A 115 8.03 -8.08 -14.15
CA ASP A 115 7.81 -9.01 -15.27
C ASP A 115 8.88 -10.11 -15.28
N ALA A 116 8.42 -11.36 -15.38
CA ALA A 116 9.28 -12.52 -15.57
C ALA A 116 9.92 -12.40 -16.96
N SER A 117 11.23 -12.14 -17.00
CA SER A 117 12.02 -12.18 -18.23
C SER A 117 12.23 -13.61 -18.72
#